data_AF-A0A2P7EGH1-F1
#
_entry.id   AF-A0A2P7EGH1-F1
#
_cell.length_a   1.000
_cell.length_b   1.000
_cell.length_c   1.000
_cell.angle_alpha   90.00
_cell.angle_beta   90.00
_cell.angle_gamma   90.00
#
_symmetry.space_group_name_H-M   'P 1'
#
loop_
_entity.id
_entity.type
_entity.pdbx_description
1 polymer ?
#
loop_
_entity_poly.entity_id
_entity_poly.type
_entity_poly.pdbx_seq_one_letter_code
_entity_poly.pdbx_strand_id
1 'polypeptide(L)'
;MGLLVVGIGALLVITNPSPKDFREFAGTELAEQAVAEFCPPGKLPLMLRLVVQNCPELIRAQREPLGALADQFSQRLNFGLFSVYTTQLAGGQLLPQLALPGYELKTLAVAGQFLVLKATESNAP
;
A
#
# COMPACT_ATOMS: atom_id res chain seq x y z
N MET A 1 37.79 -6.60 26.96
CA MET A 1 36.44 -7.13 26.69
C MET A 1 35.52 -5.95 26.40
N GLY A 2 35.39 -5.53 25.15
CA GLY A 2 34.63 -4.31 24.84
C GLY A 2 34.55 -4.01 23.35
N LEU A 3 34.22 -5.02 22.54
CA LEU A 3 34.15 -4.86 21.09
C LEU A 3 33.11 -5.82 20.47
N LEU A 4 31.84 -5.74 20.91
CA LEU A 4 30.76 -6.54 20.29
C LEU A 4 29.44 -5.81 20.04
N VAL A 5 29.26 -4.56 20.51
CA VAL A 5 27.95 -3.88 20.42
C VAL A 5 27.78 -3.03 19.14
N VAL A 6 28.85 -2.72 18.42
CA VAL A 6 28.78 -1.86 17.22
C VAL A 6 28.38 -2.63 15.94
N GLY A 7 28.54 -3.96 15.91
CA GLY A 7 28.26 -4.77 14.71
C GLY A 7 26.78 -5.06 14.43
N ILE A 8 25.95 -5.14 15.48
CA ILE A 8 24.54 -5.58 15.34
C ILE A 8 23.66 -4.44 14.81
N GLY A 9 23.92 -3.19 15.22
CA GLY A 9 23.16 -2.03 14.75
C GLY A 9 23.35 -1.75 13.25
N ALA A 10 24.57 -1.95 12.72
CA ALA A 10 24.86 -1.76 11.31
C ALA A 10 24.15 -2.80 10.41
N LEU A 11 24.06 -4.07 10.85
CA LEU A 11 23.35 -5.12 10.13
C LEU A 11 21.83 -4.87 10.09
N LEU A 12 21.24 -4.39 11.19
CA LEU A 12 19.80 -4.12 11.23
C LEU A 12 19.39 -2.92 10.38
N VAL A 13 20.23 -1.87 10.32
CA VAL A 13 20.02 -0.76 9.37
C VAL A 13 20.03 -1.26 7.92
N ILE A 14 20.89 -2.25 7.59
CA ILE A 14 20.91 -2.89 6.27
C ILE A 14 19.63 -3.69 6.00
N THR A 15 19.02 -4.28 7.02
CA THR A 15 17.75 -5.01 6.85
C THR A 15 16.52 -4.12 6.76
N ASN A 16 16.62 -2.81 7.03
CA ASN A 16 15.45 -1.94 6.95
C ASN A 16 15.07 -1.71 5.46
N PRO A 17 13.86 -2.08 5.02
CA PRO A 17 13.46 -1.97 3.62
C PRO A 17 13.63 -0.56 3.03
N SER A 18 14.01 -0.52 1.76
CA SER A 18 14.19 0.72 1.01
C SER A 18 12.84 1.31 0.56
N PRO A 19 12.79 2.59 0.14
CA PRO A 19 11.59 3.16 -0.48
C PRO A 19 11.15 2.43 -1.75
N LYS A 20 12.09 1.85 -2.51
CA LYS A 20 11.78 1.05 -3.69
C LYS A 20 11.03 -0.24 -3.31
N ASP A 21 11.49 -0.91 -2.26
CA ASP A 21 10.84 -2.12 -1.76
C ASP A 21 9.43 -1.81 -1.24
N PHE A 22 9.24 -0.63 -0.63
CA PHE A 22 7.92 -0.15 -0.23
C PHE A 22 7.00 0.04 -1.43
N ARG A 23 7.48 0.63 -2.54
CA ARG A 23 6.67 0.80 -3.77
C ARG A 23 6.19 -0.53 -4.33
N GLU A 24 7.06 -1.53 -4.38
CA GLU A 24 6.72 -2.86 -4.90
C GLU A 24 5.71 -3.58 -4.00
N PHE A 25 5.93 -3.54 -2.68
CA PHE A 25 5.01 -4.06 -1.69
C PHE A 25 3.64 -3.38 -1.78
N ALA A 26 3.61 -2.04 -1.67
CA ALA A 26 2.37 -1.28 -1.62
C ALA A 26 1.58 -1.38 -2.93
N GLY A 27 2.27 -1.43 -4.08
CA GLY A 27 1.64 -1.66 -5.37
C GLY A 27 0.93 -3.01 -5.46
N THR A 28 1.54 -4.05 -4.88
CA THR A 28 0.94 -5.39 -4.79
C THR A 28 -0.26 -5.40 -3.85
N GLU A 29 -0.10 -4.87 -2.63
CA GLU A 29 -1.17 -4.82 -1.63
C GLU A 29 -2.38 -4.01 -2.11
N LEU A 30 -2.15 -2.82 -2.69
CA LEU A 30 -3.24 -2.00 -3.23
C LEU A 30 -3.94 -2.66 -4.41
N ALA A 31 -3.20 -3.38 -5.27
CA ALA A 31 -3.82 -4.12 -6.36
C ALA A 31 -4.74 -5.22 -5.84
N GLU A 32 -4.28 -6.04 -4.88
CA GLU A 32 -5.11 -7.12 -4.33
C GLU A 32 -6.31 -6.56 -3.53
N GLN A 33 -6.14 -5.44 -2.81
CA GLN A 33 -7.24 -4.76 -2.14
C GLN A 33 -8.28 -4.23 -3.14
N ALA A 34 -7.83 -3.59 -4.22
CA ALA A 34 -8.72 -3.13 -5.29
C ALA A 34 -9.42 -4.29 -6.01
N VAL A 35 -8.75 -5.43 -6.20
CA VAL A 35 -9.39 -6.65 -6.71
C VAL A 35 -10.48 -7.13 -5.76
N ALA A 36 -10.21 -7.18 -4.46
CA ALA A 36 -11.19 -7.60 -3.46
C ALA A 36 -12.38 -6.64 -3.34
N GLU A 37 -12.18 -5.35 -3.61
CA GLU A 37 -13.23 -4.34 -3.50
C GLU A 37 -14.09 -4.22 -4.78
N PHE A 38 -13.46 -4.21 -5.95
CA PHE A 38 -14.15 -3.89 -7.22
C PHE A 38 -14.48 -5.11 -8.07
N CYS A 39 -13.67 -6.16 -8.06
CA CYS A 39 -13.91 -7.30 -8.95
C CYS A 39 -15.01 -8.30 -8.51
N PRO A 40 -15.50 -8.35 -7.25
CA PRO A 40 -16.62 -9.22 -6.92
C PRO A 40 -17.91 -8.90 -7.70
N PRO A 41 -18.78 -9.90 -7.92
CA PRO A 41 -20.06 -9.68 -8.61
C PRO A 41 -20.89 -8.58 -7.94
N GLY A 42 -21.42 -7.66 -8.76
CA GLY A 42 -22.30 -6.58 -8.28
C GLY A 42 -21.59 -5.33 -7.75
N LYS A 43 -20.26 -5.33 -7.66
CA LYS A 43 -19.47 -4.14 -7.27
C LYS A 43 -19.25 -3.17 -8.44
N LEU A 44 -19.08 -3.68 -9.66
CA LEU A 44 -18.99 -2.87 -10.86
C LEU A 44 -20.37 -2.60 -11.48
N PRO A 45 -20.65 -1.36 -11.93
CA PRO A 45 -21.79 -1.06 -12.78
C PRO A 45 -21.81 -1.94 -14.03
N LEU A 46 -23.02 -2.25 -14.54
CA LEU A 46 -23.21 -3.15 -15.69
C LEU A 46 -22.39 -2.73 -16.92
N MET A 47 -22.31 -1.42 -17.17
CA MET A 47 -21.54 -0.87 -18.31
C MET A 47 -20.04 -1.15 -18.18
N LEU A 48 -19.47 -1.02 -16.96
CA LEU A 48 -18.06 -1.34 -16.73
C LEU A 48 -17.78 -2.83 -16.90
N ARG A 49 -18.72 -3.70 -16.52
CA ARG A 49 -18.56 -5.16 -16.68
C ARG A 49 -18.47 -5.61 -18.14
N LEU A 50 -19.05 -4.85 -19.08
CA LEU A 50 -18.99 -5.14 -20.52
C LEU A 50 -17.62 -4.83 -21.13
N VAL A 51 -16.89 -3.86 -20.57
CA VAL A 51 -15.59 -3.42 -21.10
C VAL A 51 -14.41 -3.94 -20.28
N VAL A 52 -14.57 -4.10 -18.97
CA VAL A 52 -13.55 -4.65 -18.05
C VAL A 52 -13.63 -6.18 -18.11
N GLN A 53 -12.90 -6.75 -19.05
CA GLN A 53 -12.69 -8.19 -19.12
C GLN A 53 -11.55 -8.58 -18.18
N ASN A 54 -11.74 -9.69 -17.46
CA ASN A 54 -10.75 -10.22 -16.52
C ASN A 54 -10.25 -9.16 -15.50
N CYS A 55 -11.20 -8.49 -14.82
CA CYS A 55 -10.96 -7.43 -13.83
C CYS A 55 -9.74 -7.66 -12.92
N PRO A 56 -9.53 -8.86 -12.33
CA PRO A 56 -8.39 -9.08 -11.45
C PRO A 56 -7.04 -8.86 -12.14
N GLU A 57 -6.87 -9.38 -13.36
CA GLU A 57 -5.62 -9.23 -14.11
C GLU A 57 -5.41 -7.79 -14.57
N LEU A 58 -6.48 -7.09 -14.96
CA LEU A 58 -6.38 -5.68 -15.33
C LEU A 58 -5.87 -4.83 -14.17
N ILE A 59 -6.39 -5.03 -12.96
CA ILE A 59 -5.96 -4.29 -11.77
C ILE A 59 -4.53 -4.67 -11.37
N ARG A 60 -4.19 -5.96 -11.39
CA ARG A 60 -2.82 -6.42 -11.08
C ARG A 60 -1.78 -5.91 -12.07
N ALA A 61 -2.14 -5.68 -13.32
CA ALA A 61 -1.26 -5.03 -14.28
C ALA A 61 -0.89 -3.60 -13.88
N GLN A 62 -1.67 -2.96 -12.99
CA GLN A 62 -1.42 -1.60 -12.49
C GLN A 62 -0.59 -1.56 -11.20
N ARG A 63 0.00 -2.68 -10.74
CA ARG A 63 0.81 -2.72 -9.50
C ARG A 63 1.88 -1.63 -9.45
N GLU A 64 2.59 -1.38 -10.55
CA GLU A 64 3.62 -0.33 -10.59
C GLU A 64 3.03 1.09 -10.43
N PRO A 65 2.03 1.52 -11.22
CA PRO A 65 1.29 2.76 -10.98
C PRO A 65 0.71 2.89 -9.56
N LEU A 66 0.14 1.81 -9.02
CA LEU A 66 -0.41 1.79 -7.66
C LEU A 66 0.69 1.93 -6.60
N GLY A 67 1.87 1.34 -6.83
CA GLY A 67 3.03 1.52 -5.97
C GLY A 67 3.51 2.98 -5.98
N ALA A 68 3.55 3.62 -7.16
CA ALA A 68 3.88 5.04 -7.27
C ALA A 68 2.85 5.93 -6.57
N LEU A 69 1.57 5.61 -6.68
CA LEU A 69 0.49 6.28 -5.93
C LEU A 69 0.72 6.13 -4.42
N ALA A 70 0.97 4.93 -3.93
CA ALA A 70 1.23 4.70 -2.52
C ALA A 70 2.41 5.53 -2.02
N ASP A 71 3.52 5.59 -2.76
CA ASP A 71 4.70 6.37 -2.40
C ASP A 71 4.39 7.86 -2.32
N GLN A 72 3.66 8.40 -3.31
CA GLN A 72 3.25 9.80 -3.34
C GLN A 72 2.37 10.18 -2.14
N PHE A 73 1.49 9.29 -1.73
CA PHE A 73 0.53 9.52 -0.64
C PHE A 73 1.00 8.96 0.71
N SER A 74 2.27 8.56 0.82
CA SER A 74 2.85 8.05 2.07
C SER A 74 3.85 9.00 2.68
N GLN A 75 3.79 9.12 4.00
CA GLN A 75 4.84 9.74 4.80
C GLN A 75 5.65 8.65 5.51
N ARG A 76 6.98 8.71 5.37
CA ARG A 76 7.90 7.78 6.04
C ARG A 76 8.55 8.44 7.26
N LEU A 77 8.46 7.76 8.40
CA LEU A 77 9.25 8.05 9.59
C LEU A 77 10.27 6.94 9.79
N ASN A 78 11.56 7.28 9.77
CA ASN A 78 12.65 6.32 9.92
C ASN A 78 13.24 6.39 11.34
N PHE A 79 13.31 5.23 12.00
CA PHE A 79 13.84 5.08 13.36
C PHE A 79 15.16 4.27 13.37
N GLY A 80 15.81 4.12 12.21
CA GLY A 80 17.04 3.36 12.02
C GLY A 80 16.75 1.88 11.76
N LEU A 81 16.33 1.15 12.80
CA LEU A 81 16.09 -0.31 12.72
C LEU A 81 14.77 -0.66 12.03
N PHE A 82 13.84 0.29 12.00
CA PHE A 82 12.54 0.14 11.36
C PHE A 82 12.09 1.48 10.77
N SER A 83 11.05 1.45 9.96
CA SER A 83 10.35 2.64 9.49
C SER A 83 8.85 2.44 9.59
N VAL A 84 8.13 3.54 9.80
CA VAL A 84 6.67 3.56 9.75
C VAL A 84 6.26 4.39 8.54
N TYR A 85 5.43 3.80 7.69
CA TYR A 85 4.78 4.49 6.59
C TYR A 85 3.33 4.76 7.00
N THR A 86 2.89 6.01 6.86
CA THR A 86 1.47 6.38 6.97
C THR A 86 1.00 6.81 5.59
N THR A 87 0.16 5.99 4.97
CA THR A 87 -0.43 6.24 3.65
C THR A 87 -1.83 6.82 3.83
N GLN A 88 -2.10 7.97 3.21
CA GLN A 88 -3.40 8.63 3.26
C GLN A 88 -3.98 8.69 1.86
N LEU A 89 -4.98 7.85 1.60
CA LEU A 89 -5.73 7.84 0.35
C LEU A 89 -7.04 8.59 0.58
N ALA A 90 -7.21 9.72 -0.09
CA ALA A 90 -8.48 10.44 -0.06
C ALA A 90 -9.56 9.63 -0.78
N GLY A 91 -10.76 9.63 -0.20
CA GLY A 91 -11.95 9.10 -0.86
C GLY A 91 -12.42 10.06 -1.96
N GLY A 92 -13.38 9.62 -2.75
CA GLY A 92 -13.95 10.49 -3.77
C GLY A 92 -15.01 9.85 -4.65
N GLN A 93 -15.82 10.69 -5.29
CA GLN A 93 -16.79 10.26 -6.29
C GLN A 93 -16.08 10.05 -7.63
N LEU A 94 -15.71 8.81 -7.95
CA LEU A 94 -15.10 8.48 -9.24
C LEU A 94 -16.12 8.52 -10.39
N LEU A 95 -17.31 7.97 -10.14
CA LEU A 95 -18.43 7.94 -11.09
C LEU A 95 -19.74 8.20 -10.33
N PRO A 96 -20.83 8.62 -11.01
CA PRO A 96 -22.12 8.89 -10.35
C PRO A 96 -22.67 7.72 -9.51
N GLN A 97 -22.26 6.49 -9.82
CA GLN A 97 -22.67 5.25 -9.14
C GLN A 97 -21.51 4.55 -8.41
N LEU A 98 -20.33 5.18 -8.35
CA LEU A 98 -19.13 4.60 -7.75
C LEU A 98 -18.42 5.65 -6.90
N ALA A 99 -18.58 5.53 -5.58
CA ALA A 99 -17.85 6.29 -4.58
C ALA A 99 -16.75 5.42 -4.00
N LEU A 100 -15.57 6.01 -3.81
CA LEU A 100 -14.46 5.38 -3.10
C LEU A 100 -14.39 5.91 -1.68
N PRO A 101 -14.36 5.03 -0.67
CA PRO A 101 -14.03 5.45 0.69
C PRO A 101 -12.57 5.92 0.77
N GLY A 102 -12.31 6.86 1.67
CA GLY A 102 -10.95 7.25 2.03
C GLY A 102 -10.34 6.24 2.99
N TYR A 103 -9.01 6.12 3.00
CA TYR A 103 -8.29 5.20 3.87
C TYR A 103 -7.03 5.83 4.45
N GLU A 104 -6.80 5.59 5.74
CA GLU A 104 -5.49 5.73 6.37
C GLU A 104 -4.91 4.34 6.65
N LEU A 105 -3.73 4.08 6.10
CA LEU A 105 -2.99 2.83 6.28
C LEU A 105 -1.69 3.11 7.03
N LYS A 106 -1.41 2.30 8.05
CA LYS A 106 -0.11 2.32 8.74
C LYS A 106 0.64 1.03 8.47
N THR A 107 1.82 1.15 7.89
CA THR A 107 2.68 0.02 7.52
C THR A 107 4.01 0.12 8.25
N LEU A 108 4.39 -0.95 8.95
CA LEU A 108 5.69 -1.10 9.59
C LEU A 108 6.65 -1.79 8.63
N ALA A 109 7.80 -1.18 8.39
CA ALA A 109 8.93 -1.79 7.71
C ALA A 109 9.99 -2.19 8.74
N VAL A 110 10.27 -3.48 8.87
CA VAL A 110 11.22 -4.01 9.86
C VAL A 110 11.82 -5.32 9.35
N ALA A 111 13.13 -5.50 9.54
CA ALA A 111 13.83 -6.76 9.23
C ALA A 111 13.52 -7.34 7.83
N GLY A 112 13.50 -6.49 6.81
CA GLY A 112 13.27 -6.88 5.41
C GLY A 112 11.80 -7.11 5.05
N GLN A 113 10.87 -6.84 5.97
CA GLN A 113 9.45 -7.11 5.78
C GLN A 113 8.60 -5.86 5.94
N PHE A 114 7.41 -5.88 5.34
CA PHE A 114 6.36 -4.89 5.53
C PHE A 114 5.15 -5.54 6.19
N LEU A 115 4.59 -4.88 7.21
CA LEU A 115 3.43 -5.34 7.95
C LEU A 115 2.40 -4.22 8.00
N VAL A 116 1.21 -4.45 7.47
CA VAL A 116 0.08 -3.51 7.62
C VAL A 116 -0.44 -3.63 9.06
N LEU A 117 -0.22 -2.59 9.86
CA LEU A 117 -0.61 -2.56 11.28
C LEU A 117 -2.06 -2.15 11.48
N LYS A 118 -2.53 -1.20 10.66
CA LYS A 118 -3.88 -0.65 10.77
C LYS A 118 -4.34 -0.14 9.41
N ALA A 119 -5.57 -0.50 9.05
CA ALA A 119 -6.33 0.11 7.98
C ALA A 119 -7.58 0.73 8.61
N THR A 120 -7.72 2.05 8.53
CA THR A 120 -8.92 2.75 9.04
C THR A 120 -9.58 3.45 7.87
N GLU A 121 -10.87 3.20 7.69
CA GLU A 121 -11.68 4.01 6.78
C GLU A 121 -11.67 5.46 7.31
N SER A 122 -11.25 6.37 6.45
CA SER A 122 -11.16 7.79 6.77
C SER A 122 -12.41 8.47 6.22
N ASN A 123 -13.19 9.09 7.10
CA ASN A 123 -14.26 10.02 6.74
C ASN A 123 -13.70 11.41 6.35
N ALA A 124 -12.52 11.46 5.73
CA ALA A 124 -11.97 12.71 5.24
C ALA A 124 -12.84 13.20 4.07
N PRO A 125 -13.38 14.45 4.14
CA PRO A 125 -14.26 15.02 3.13
C PRO A 125 -13.58 15.26 1.79
#